data_AF-A0A455U6J2-F1
#
_entry.id   AF-A0A455U6J2-F1
#
_cell.length_a   1.000
_cell.length_b   1.000
_cell.length_c   1.000
_cell.angle_alpha   90.00
_cell.angle_beta   90.00
_cell.angle_gamma   90.00
#
_symmetry.space_group_name_H-M   'P 1'
#
loop_
_entity.id
_entity.type
_entity.pdbx_description
1 polymer ?
#
loop_
_entity_poly.entity_id
_entity_poly.type
_entity_poly.pdbx_seq_one_letter_code
_entity_poly.pdbx_strand_id
1 'polypeptide(L)'
;MLRRNGLARLHLKQSWRQLPIAQAPVSRVRFAWYSSGRSIKRLTVQEAERKLIQLDTDAPHIRIQLRKLASIPSGEILAQVQTQAPLMRANLFLPSRSPMDIRDGR
;
A
#
# COMPACT_ATOMS: atom_id res chain seq x y z
N MET A 1 -6.14 -19.45 19.41
CA MET A 1 -7.26 -19.80 18.51
C MET A 1 -6.80 -20.60 17.28
N LEU A 2 -5.95 -20.06 16.38
CA LEU A 2 -5.51 -20.75 15.14
C LEU A 2 -4.89 -22.16 15.32
N ARG A 3 -4.01 -22.35 16.33
CA ARG A 3 -3.39 -23.66 16.61
C ARG A 3 -4.38 -24.72 17.08
N ARG A 4 -5.40 -24.32 17.86
CA ARG A 4 -6.43 -25.25 18.37
C ARG A 4 -7.40 -25.71 17.28
N ASN A 5 -7.47 -24.98 16.17
CA ASN A 5 -8.33 -25.28 15.03
C ASN A 5 -7.59 -25.97 13.88
N GLY A 6 -6.38 -26.53 14.11
CA GLY A 6 -5.59 -27.20 13.06
C GLY A 6 -4.94 -26.26 12.03
N LEU A 7 -5.09 -24.93 12.17
CA LEU A 7 -4.59 -23.92 11.23
C LEU A 7 -3.23 -23.36 11.65
N ALA A 8 -2.41 -24.16 12.34
CA ALA A 8 -1.13 -23.70 12.91
C ALA A 8 -0.13 -23.19 11.86
N ARG A 9 -0.24 -23.66 10.61
CA ARG A 9 0.62 -23.25 9.47
C ARG A 9 -0.11 -22.40 8.44
N LEU A 10 -1.32 -21.94 8.73
CA LEU A 10 -2.06 -21.10 7.78
C LEU A 10 -1.34 -19.76 7.59
N HIS A 11 -0.99 -19.46 6.34
CA HIS A 11 -0.40 -18.17 6.00
C HIS A 11 -1.52 -17.13 5.80
N LEU A 12 -1.76 -16.30 6.82
CA LEU A 12 -2.88 -15.34 6.82
C LEU A 12 -2.91 -14.41 5.61
N LYS A 13 -1.74 -13.91 5.15
CA LYS A 13 -1.73 -13.05 3.95
C LYS A 13 -2.05 -13.80 2.65
N GLN A 14 -1.89 -15.13 2.60
CA GLN A 14 -2.24 -15.93 1.42
C GLN A 14 -3.74 -16.27 1.47
N SER A 15 -4.30 -16.54 2.65
CA SER A 15 -5.72 -16.85 2.82
C SER A 15 -6.68 -15.71 2.49
N TRP A 16 -6.18 -14.47 2.42
CA TRP A 16 -6.99 -13.29 2.09
C TRP A 16 -6.66 -12.70 0.72
N ARG A 17 -5.85 -13.37 -0.11
CA ARG A 17 -5.59 -12.87 -1.48
C ARG A 17 -6.83 -13.07 -2.34
N GLN A 18 -7.19 -12.02 -3.07
CA GLN A 18 -8.15 -12.15 -4.15
C GLN A 18 -7.47 -12.81 -5.35
N LEU A 19 -8.22 -13.62 -6.09
CA LEU A 19 -7.82 -14.14 -7.39
C LEU A 19 -8.37 -13.20 -8.46
N PRO A 20 -7.54 -12.30 -9.04
CA PRO A 20 -8.02 -11.35 -10.03
C PRO A 20 -8.38 -12.07 -11.33
N ILE A 21 -9.54 -11.74 -11.88
CA ILE A 21 -10.01 -12.23 -13.18
C ILE A 21 -10.18 -11.01 -14.09
N ALA A 22 -9.80 -11.14 -15.37
CA ALA A 22 -10.02 -10.09 -16.35
C ALA A 22 -11.51 -10.00 -16.70
N GLN A 23 -12.07 -8.80 -16.68
CA GLN A 23 -13.49 -8.56 -17.00
C GLN A 23 -13.78 -8.53 -18.52
N ALA A 24 -12.73 -8.61 -19.34
CA ALA A 24 -12.80 -8.62 -20.79
C ALA A 24 -11.67 -9.47 -21.37
N PRO A 25 -11.78 -9.93 -22.63
CA PRO A 25 -10.70 -10.63 -23.31
C PRO A 25 -9.41 -9.81 -23.27
N VAL A 26 -8.30 -10.43 -22.88
CA VAL A 26 -6.99 -9.78 -22.78
C VAL A 26 -6.22 -10.07 -24.06
N SER A 27 -5.78 -9.03 -24.76
CA SER A 27 -4.97 -9.15 -25.98
C SER A 27 -3.50 -9.37 -25.69
N ARG A 28 -3.00 -8.86 -24.56
CA ARG A 28 -1.60 -9.00 -24.13
C ARG A 28 -1.45 -8.83 -22.63
N VAL A 29 -0.53 -9.58 -22.03
CA VAL A 29 -0.08 -9.39 -20.65
C VAL A 29 1.40 -9.02 -20.65
N ARG A 30 1.79 -7.99 -19.89
CA ARG A 30 3.21 -7.67 -19.64
C ARG A 30 3.53 -7.69 -18.16
N PHE A 31 4.56 -8.43 -17.80
CA PHE A 31 5.10 -8.46 -16.44
C PHE A 31 6.26 -7.47 -16.31
N ALA A 32 6.30 -6.74 -15.20
CA ALA A 32 7.38 -5.81 -14.89
C ALA A 32 7.63 -5.74 -13.39
N TRP A 33 8.88 -5.51 -13.00
CA TRP A 33 9.25 -5.21 -11.61
C TRP A 33 8.88 -3.76 -11.28
N TYR A 34 8.15 -3.58 -10.17
CA TYR A 34 7.80 -2.30 -9.61
C TYR A 34 8.52 -2.14 -8.26
N SER A 35 9.57 -1.31 -8.25
CA SER A 35 10.45 -1.10 -7.09
C SER A 35 10.25 0.25 -6.40
N SER A 36 9.46 1.15 -6.98
CA SER A 36 9.23 2.51 -6.45
C SER A 36 7.97 2.65 -5.60
N GLY A 37 7.35 1.53 -5.21
CA GLY A 37 6.14 1.51 -4.38
C GLY A 37 6.34 2.19 -3.03
N ARG A 38 5.36 3.01 -2.64
CA ARG A 38 5.33 3.70 -1.35
C ARG A 38 3.98 3.52 -0.69
N SER A 39 3.98 3.11 0.57
CA SER A 39 2.83 3.28 1.45
C SER A 39 2.86 4.70 1.99
N ILE A 40 1.83 5.48 1.71
CA ILE A 40 1.71 6.87 2.16
C ILE A 40 0.48 6.95 3.04
N LYS A 41 0.67 7.31 4.31
CA LYS A 41 -0.42 7.51 5.26
C LYS A 41 -0.40 8.96 5.73
N ARG A 42 -1.53 9.66 5.55
CA ARG A 42 -1.76 10.97 6.15
C ARG A 42 -1.79 10.84 7.68
N LEU A 43 -1.19 11.79 8.39
CA LEU A 43 -1.27 11.89 9.85
C LEU A 43 -1.19 13.35 10.32
N THR A 44 -1.64 13.61 11.54
CA THR A 44 -1.48 14.89 12.21
C THR A 44 -0.13 14.98 12.94
N VAL A 45 0.27 16.20 13.33
CA VAL A 45 1.44 16.43 14.20
C VAL A 45 1.33 15.63 15.51
N GLN A 46 0.15 15.63 16.15
CA GLN A 46 -0.07 14.90 17.40
C GLN A 46 -0.01 13.37 17.22
N GLU A 47 -0.43 12.85 16.07
CA GLU A 47 -0.24 11.42 15.75
C GLU A 47 1.23 11.07 15.51
N ALA A 48 2.01 11.98 14.92
CA ALA A 48 3.44 11.78 14.73
C ALA A 48 4.17 11.76 16.07
N GLU A 49 3.84 12.69 16.96
CA GLU A 49 4.42 12.79 18.30
C GLU A 49 4.15 11.52 19.11
N ARG A 50 2.89 11.05 19.15
CA ARG A 50 2.53 9.81 19.84
C ARG A 50 3.31 8.60 19.33
N LYS A 51 3.56 8.52 18.02
CA LYS A 51 4.38 7.43 17.45
C LYS A 51 5.84 7.53 17.88
N LEU A 52 6.41 8.73 17.95
CA LEU A 52 7.80 8.92 18.37
C LEU A 52 8.01 8.58 19.84
N ILE A 53 7.06 8.94 20.71
CA ILE A 53 7.13 8.65 22.16
C ILE A 53 6.99 7.14 22.45
N GLN A 54 6.38 6.36 21.54
CA GLN A 54 6.32 4.90 21.63
C GLN A 54 7.65 4.21 21.28
N LEU A 55 8.63 4.95 20.76
CA LEU A 55 9.98 4.46 20.48
C LEU A 55 10.92 4.76 21.67
N ASP A 56 12.19 4.40 21.53
CA ASP A 56 13.22 4.77 22.49
C ASP A 56 13.48 6.29 22.44
N THR A 57 12.90 7.02 23.39
CA THR A 57 12.99 8.48 23.46
C THR A 57 14.38 8.99 23.85
N ASP A 58 15.25 8.13 24.39
CA ASP A 58 16.63 8.51 24.72
C ASP A 58 17.55 8.41 23.50
N ALA A 59 17.14 7.67 22.47
CA ALA A 59 17.89 7.57 21.24
C ALA A 59 18.06 8.96 20.57
N PRO A 60 19.29 9.37 20.20
CA PRO A 60 19.56 10.71 19.68
C PRO A 60 18.69 11.09 18.46
N HIS A 61 18.43 10.13 17.57
CA HIS A 61 17.63 10.35 16.38
C HIS A 61 16.15 10.65 16.69
N ILE A 62 15.58 10.07 17.75
CA ILE A 62 14.19 10.35 18.18
C ILE A 62 14.10 11.74 18.81
N ARG A 63 15.07 12.13 19.65
CA ARG A 63 15.13 13.48 20.24
C ARG A 63 15.22 14.57 19.18
N ILE A 64 16.01 14.35 18.12
CA ILE A 64 16.10 15.27 16.98
C ILE A 64 14.76 15.37 16.24
N GLN A 65 14.07 14.24 16.02
CA GLN A 65 12.78 14.22 15.34
C GLN A 65 11.69 14.92 16.15
N LEU A 66 11.63 14.70 17.47
CA LEU A 66 10.70 15.39 18.37
C LEU A 66 10.93 16.92 18.36
N ARG A 67 12.19 17.36 18.39
CA ARG A 67 12.53 18.79 18.30
C ARG A 67 12.09 19.40 16.96
N LYS A 68 12.30 18.69 15.85
CA LYS A 68 11.83 19.14 14.53
C LYS A 68 10.31 19.21 14.48
N LEU A 69 9.64 18.20 15.03
CA LEU A 69 8.19 18.14 15.07
C LEU A 69 7.59 19.31 15.89
N ALA A 70 8.23 19.69 17.00
CA ALA A 70 7.80 20.81 17.84
C ALA A 70 7.82 22.18 17.12
N SER A 71 8.62 22.32 16.05
CA SER A 71 8.61 23.53 15.21
C SER A 71 7.49 23.58 14.16
N ILE A 72 6.72 22.50 14.01
CA ILE A 72 5.66 22.41 13.02
C ILE A 72 4.32 22.83 13.64
N PRO A 73 3.51 23.69 12.98
CA PRO A 73 2.18 24.06 13.47
C PRO A 73 1.28 22.84 13.69
N SER A 74 0.51 22.82 14.78
CA SER A 74 -0.31 21.65 15.16
C SER A 74 -1.35 21.23 14.13
N GLY A 75 -1.86 22.17 13.34
CA GLY A 75 -2.82 21.93 12.25
C GLY A 75 -2.19 21.45 10.94
N GLU A 76 -0.85 21.40 10.86
CA GLU A 76 -0.13 20.98 9.66
C GLU A 76 -0.40 19.50 9.35
N ILE A 77 -0.53 19.21 8.06
CA ILE A 77 -0.80 17.87 7.58
C ILE A 77 0.52 17.19 7.27
N LEU A 78 0.78 16.06 7.93
CA LEU A 78 1.96 15.26 7.68
C LEU A 78 1.63 14.01 6.88
N ALA A 79 2.66 13.44 6.27
CA ALA A 79 2.60 12.16 5.58
C ALA A 79 3.69 11.22 6.08
N GLN A 80 3.31 10.03 6.51
CA GLN A 80 4.24 8.95 6.79
C GLN A 80 4.44 8.18 5.49
N VAL A 81 5.66 8.27 4.96
CA VAL A 81 6.06 7.61 3.72
C VAL A 81 6.95 6.43 4.05
N GLN A 82 6.53 5.24 3.65
CA GLN A 82 7.30 4.01 3.81
C GLN A 82 7.52 3.37 2.45
N THR A 83 8.78 3.08 2.11
CA THR A 83 9.12 2.32 0.90
C THR A 83 8.63 0.89 1.03
N GLN A 84 8.03 0.38 -0.03
CA GLN A 84 7.59 -1.00 -0.11
C GLN A 84 8.67 -1.86 -0.76
N ALA A 85 8.70 -3.14 -0.40
CA ALA A 85 9.54 -4.10 -1.11
C ALA A 85 9.13 -4.18 -2.59
N PRO A 86 10.08 -4.37 -3.52
CA PRO A 86 9.77 -4.54 -4.93
C PRO A 86 8.77 -5.68 -5.15
N LEU A 87 7.84 -5.47 -6.08
CA LEU A 87 6.83 -6.46 -6.46
C LEU A 87 6.71 -6.63 -7.97
N MET A 88 6.24 -7.79 -8.40
CA MET A 88 5.91 -8.04 -9.80
C MET A 88 4.51 -7.50 -10.10
N ARG A 89 4.37 -6.73 -11.18
CA ARG A 89 3.08 -6.23 -11.69
C ARG A 89 2.76 -6.87 -13.02
N ALA A 90 1.53 -7.35 -13.17
CA ALA A 90 0.97 -7.72 -14.46
C ALA A 90 0.19 -6.52 -15.03
N ASN A 91 0.49 -6.14 -16.26
CA ASN A 91 -0.23 -5.11 -17.01
C ASN A 91 -1.08 -5.80 -18.07
N LEU A 92 -2.39 -5.67 -17.96
CA LEU A 92 -3.35 -6.27 -18.89
C LEU A 92 -3.68 -5.25 -19.99
N PHE A 93 -3.54 -5.65 -21.25
CA PHE A 93 -3.96 -4.88 -22.40
C PHE A 93 -5.22 -5.52 -22.97
N LEU A 94 -6.27 -4.72 -23.15
CA LEU A 94 -7.52 -5.16 -23.77
C LEU A 94 -7.48 -4.82 -25.28
N PRO A 95 -8.21 -5.54 -26.14
CA PRO A 95 -8.46 -5.12 -27.51
C PRO A 95 -9.07 -3.73 -27.52
N SER A 96 -8.65 -2.88 -28.47
CA SER A 96 -9.38 -1.65 -28.77
C SER A 96 -10.78 -2.02 -29.25
N ARG A 97 -11.83 -1.55 -28.57
CA ARG A 97 -13.19 -1.61 -29.13
C ARG A 97 -13.17 -0.94 -30.49
N SER A 98 -13.65 -1.64 -31.50
CA SER A 98 -13.85 -1.02 -32.81
C SER A 98 -15.03 -0.04 -32.69
N PRO A 99 -15.04 1.14 -33.33
CA PRO A 99 -16.17 2.07 -33.25
C PRO A 99 -17.52 1.46 -33.66
N MET A 100 -17.51 0.33 -34.38
CA MET A 100 -18.70 -0.44 -34.76
C MET A 100 -19.35 -1.22 -33.61
N ASP A 101 -18.64 -1.48 -32.51
CA ASP A 101 -19.18 -2.25 -31.36
C ASP A 101 -20.16 -1.43 -30.49
N ILE A 102 -20.30 -0.12 -30.74
CA ILE A 102 -21.22 0.77 -30.01
C ILE A 102 -22.65 0.70 -30.58
N ARG A 103 -22.84 0.16 -31.79
CA ARG A 103 -24.13 0.16 -32.49
C ARG A 103 -25.00 -1.07 -32.24
N ASP A 104 -24.48 -2.09 -31.57
CA ASP A 104 -25.21 -3.32 -31.26
C ASP A 104 -25.45 -3.45 -29.75
N GLY A 105 -26.02 -2.39 -29.17
CA GLY A 105 -26.64 -2.42 -27.85
C GLY A 105 -28.15 -2.48 -28.02
N ARG A 106 -28.69 -3.69 -28.15
CA ARG A 106 -30.09 -3.98 -27.75
C ARG A 106 -30.14 -4.16 -26.24
#